data_AF-A0A920R194-F1
#
_entry.id   AF-A0A920R194-F1
#
_cell.length_a   1.000
_cell.length_b   1.000
_cell.length_c   1.000
_cell.angle_alpha   90.00
_cell.angle_beta   90.00
_cell.angle_gamma   90.00
#
_symmetry.space_group_name_H-M   'P 1'
#
loop_
_entity.id
_entity.type
_entity.pdbx_description
1 polymer ?
#
loop_
_entity_poly.entity_id
_entity_poly.type
_entity_poly.pdbx_seq_one_letter_code
_entity_poly.pdbx_strand_id
1 'polypeptide(L)'
;MGPEEYRPFFESHAQDVIMPDFAWNGITMGKKICDLAHVYDVAIAPHNCHSPMNTLISANVCAVIPNFMTLEFINDDAPWRDDIMTNPFEIDNGKPEGT
;
A
#
# COMPACT_ATOMS: atom_id res chain seq x y z
N MET A 1 7.71 -11.61 1.82
CA MET A 1 9.04 -11.02 1.57
C MET A 1 9.32 -9.94 2.62
N GLY A 2 10.59 -9.73 2.98
CA GLY A 2 11.03 -8.79 4.02
C GLY A 2 12.09 -7.79 3.52
N PRO A 3 12.51 -6.82 4.36
CA PRO A 3 13.45 -5.76 3.98
C PRO A 3 14.75 -6.26 3.35
N GLU A 4 15.26 -7.41 3.78
CA GLU A 4 16.51 -7.98 3.26
C GLU A 4 16.44 -8.37 1.79
N GLU A 5 15.25 -8.73 1.29
CA GLU A 5 15.08 -9.07 -0.13
C GLU A 5 14.98 -7.82 -1.01
N TYR A 6 14.60 -6.67 -0.44
CA TYR A 6 14.53 -5.39 -1.15
C TYR A 6 15.88 -4.65 -1.15
N ARG A 7 16.70 -4.85 -0.11
CA ARG A 7 17.98 -4.15 0.09
C ARG A 7 18.88 -4.13 -1.16
N PRO A 8 19.11 -5.24 -1.90
CA PRO A 8 20.01 -5.20 -3.07
C PRO A 8 19.51 -4.26 -4.18
N PHE A 9 18.19 -4.10 -4.34
CA PHE A 9 17.61 -3.21 -5.33
C PHE A 9 17.75 -1.74 -4.92
N PHE A 10 17.64 -1.45 -3.62
CA PHE A 10 17.88 -0.12 -3.10
C PHE A 10 19.36 0.28 -3.17
N GLU A 11 20.27 -0.60 -2.77
CA GLU A 11 21.72 -0.36 -2.83
C GLU A 11 22.24 -0.16 -4.26
N SER A 12 21.60 -0.79 -5.25
CA SER A 12 21.90 -0.61 -6.67
C SER A 12 21.13 0.54 -7.33
N HIS A 13 20.27 1.25 -6.59
CA HIS A 13 19.37 2.28 -7.11
C HIS A 13 18.57 1.80 -8.34
N ALA A 14 18.11 0.55 -8.32
CA ALA A 14 17.44 -0.08 -9.46
C ALA A 14 15.93 0.22 -9.54
N GLN A 15 15.36 0.90 -8.54
CA GLN A 15 13.92 1.19 -8.45
C GLN A 15 13.69 2.60 -7.88
N ASP A 16 12.89 3.41 -8.58
CA ASP A 16 12.44 4.73 -8.11
C ASP A 16 11.21 4.65 -7.18
N VAL A 17 10.39 3.62 -7.41
CA VAL A 17 9.15 3.35 -6.66
C VAL A 17 9.07 1.85 -6.42
N ILE A 18 8.66 1.45 -5.22
CA ILE A 18 8.32 0.06 -4.93
C ILE A 18 6.85 -0.09 -4.55
N MET A 19 6.34 -1.30 -4.78
CA MET A 19 4.93 -1.64 -4.57
C MET A 19 4.79 -2.76 -3.54
N PRO A 20 5.05 -2.49 -2.24
CA PRO A 20 4.83 -3.49 -1.21
C PRO A 20 3.35 -3.87 -1.17
N ASP A 21 3.08 -5.13 -0.86
CA ASP A 21 1.73 -5.67 -0.76
C ASP A 21 1.51 -6.11 0.68
N PHE A 22 0.60 -5.43 1.39
CA PHE A 22 0.40 -5.67 2.82
C PHE A 22 -0.36 -6.96 3.14
N ALA A 23 -1.10 -7.53 2.18
CA ALA A 23 -1.67 -8.86 2.33
C ALA A 23 -0.57 -9.93 2.27
N TRP A 24 0.47 -9.70 1.47
CA TRP A 24 1.61 -10.62 1.31
C TRP A 24 2.75 -10.41 2.30
N ASN A 25 3.03 -9.17 2.66
CA ASN A 25 4.15 -8.81 3.53
C ASN A 25 3.70 -8.72 4.99
N GLY A 26 2.41 -8.51 5.25
CA GLY A 26 1.89 -8.18 6.56
C GLY A 26 2.22 -6.74 6.95
N ILE A 27 1.50 -6.22 7.95
CA ILE A 27 1.59 -4.81 8.36
C ILE A 27 3.00 -4.48 8.88
N THR A 28 3.50 -5.25 9.85
CA THR A 28 4.78 -4.97 10.52
C THR A 28 5.96 -5.03 9.58
N MET A 29 6.04 -6.08 8.74
CA MET A 29 7.17 -6.25 7.83
C MET A 29 7.03 -5.34 6.60
N GLY A 30 5.82 -5.13 6.10
CA GLY A 30 5.55 -4.16 5.04
C GLY A 30 5.96 -2.74 5.44
N LYS A 31 5.62 -2.29 6.66
CA LYS A 31 6.06 -0.98 7.15
C LYS A 31 7.58 -0.89 7.26
N LYS A 32 8.27 -1.94 7.73
CA LYS A 32 9.74 -1.99 7.75
C LYS A 32 10.35 -1.88 6.35
N ILE A 33 9.72 -2.46 5.32
CA ILE A 33 10.14 -2.28 3.93
C ILE A 33 9.97 -0.81 3.51
N CYS A 34 8.85 -0.17 3.87
CA CYS A 34 8.60 1.24 3.57
C CYS A 34 9.64 2.17 4.22
N ASP A 35 10.01 1.90 5.47
CA ASP A 35 11.05 2.64 6.18
C ASP A 35 12.42 2.46 5.57
N LEU A 36 12.75 1.23 5.17
CA LEU A 36 14.01 0.97 4.50
C LEU A 36 14.05 1.74 3.17
N ALA A 37 12.99 1.70 2.37
CA ALA A 37 12.89 2.46 1.13
C ALA A 37 13.07 3.96 1.35
N HIS A 38 12.54 4.51 2.44
CA HIS A 38 12.67 5.94 2.77
C HIS A 38 14.13 6.36 2.98
N VAL A 39 14.98 5.48 3.55
CA VAL A 39 16.42 5.75 3.72
C VAL A 39 17.14 5.92 2.37
N TYR A 40 16.63 5.31 1.31
CA TYR A 40 17.19 5.38 -0.04
C TYR A 40 16.44 6.36 -0.96
N ASP A 41 15.60 7.24 -0.39
CA ASP A 41 14.76 8.18 -1.14
C ASP A 41 13.82 7.52 -2.18
N VAL A 42 13.43 6.26 -1.93
CA VAL A 42 12.50 5.51 -2.78
C VAL A 42 11.06 5.68 -2.32
N ALA A 43 10.16 5.97 -3.27
CA ALA A 43 8.74 6.18 -2.99
C ALA A 43 7.96 4.87 -2.90
N ILE A 44 6.80 4.92 -2.22
CA ILE A 44 5.92 3.78 -1.99
C ILE A 44 4.60 3.97 -2.72
N ALA A 45 4.28 3.01 -3.59
CA ALA A 45 2.98 2.90 -4.24
C ALA A 45 2.41 1.49 -4.02
N PRO A 46 1.70 1.21 -2.91
CA PRO A 46 1.39 -0.16 -2.54
C PRO A 46 0.55 -0.88 -3.59
N HIS A 47 0.92 -2.13 -3.87
CA HIS A 47 0.08 -3.05 -4.62
C HIS A 47 -1.09 -3.46 -3.73
N ASN A 48 -2.31 -3.25 -4.23
CA ASN A 48 -3.55 -3.43 -3.49
C ASN A 48 -4.70 -3.86 -4.43
N CYS A 49 -4.52 -4.99 -5.13
CA CYS A 49 -5.56 -5.62 -5.95
C CYS A 49 -6.48 -6.57 -5.15
N HIS A 50 -6.61 -6.33 -3.84
CA HIS A 50 -7.24 -7.24 -2.88
C HIS A 50 -8.60 -6.71 -2.39
N SER A 51 -9.11 -7.36 -1.34
CA SER A 51 -10.35 -6.99 -0.66
C SER A 51 -10.31 -5.55 -0.11
N PRO A 52 -11.47 -4.93 0.11
CA PRO A 52 -11.53 -3.60 0.72
C PRO A 52 -10.89 -3.53 2.12
N MET A 53 -10.80 -4.65 2.83
CA MET A 53 -10.05 -4.74 4.09
C MET A 53 -8.56 -4.47 3.87
N ASN A 54 -7.97 -5.01 2.80
CA ASN A 54 -6.57 -4.73 2.48
C ASN A 54 -6.37 -3.27 2.07
N THR A 55 -7.37 -2.65 1.42
CA THR A 55 -7.35 -1.21 1.14
C THR A 55 -7.29 -0.40 2.43
N LEU A 56 -8.11 -0.72 3.43
CA LEU A 56 -8.05 -0.06 4.75
C LEU A 56 -6.67 -0.25 5.41
N ILE A 57 -6.14 -1.46 5.40
CA ILE A 57 -4.81 -1.76 5.97
C ILE A 57 -3.73 -0.94 5.26
N SER A 58 -3.76 -0.93 3.92
CA SER A 58 -2.80 -0.21 3.10
C SER A 58 -2.89 1.29 3.35
N ALA A 59 -4.10 1.86 3.39
CA ALA A 59 -4.35 3.26 3.69
C ALA A 59 -3.80 3.65 5.07
N ASN A 60 -4.00 2.82 6.10
CA ASN A 60 -3.45 3.06 7.44
C ASN A 60 -1.92 3.09 7.44
N VAL A 61 -1.25 2.22 6.67
CA VAL A 61 0.21 2.28 6.54
C VAL A 61 0.64 3.51 5.74
N CYS A 62 -0.05 3.83 4.65
CA CYS A 62 0.23 5.01 3.83
C CYS A 62 0.14 6.31 4.62
N ALA A 63 -0.83 6.41 5.54
CA ALA A 63 -1.02 7.59 6.39
C ALA A 63 0.13 7.85 7.38
N VAL A 64 0.98 6.84 7.66
CA VAL A 64 2.06 6.94 8.67
C VAL A 64 3.47 6.83 8.08
N ILE A 65 3.61 6.70 6.76
CA ILE A 65 4.91 6.67 6.08
C ILE A 65 5.15 8.00 5.36
N PRO A 66 6.37 8.57 5.40
CA PRO A 66 6.67 9.87 4.80
C PRO A 66 6.87 9.81 3.28
N ASN A 67 7.10 8.63 2.71
CA ASN A 67 7.41 8.39 1.30
C ASN A 67 6.23 7.77 0.52
N PHE A 68 4.99 8.00 0.97
CA PHE A 68 3.79 7.58 0.23
C PHE A 68 3.61 8.41 -1.05
N MET A 69 3.38 7.73 -2.18
CA MET A 69 3.12 8.35 -3.48
C MET A 69 1.65 8.22 -3.89
N THR A 70 1.14 6.99 -3.97
CA THR A 70 -0.24 6.71 -4.39
C THR A 70 -0.66 5.32 -3.92
N LEU A 71 -1.95 5.07 -3.76
CA LEU A 71 -2.48 3.77 -3.37
C LEU A 71 -3.35 3.21 -4.49
N GLU A 72 -3.07 1.99 -4.93
CA GLU A 72 -3.95 1.27 -5.85
C GLU A 72 -5.33 1.05 -5.21
N PHE A 73 -6.41 1.36 -5.94
CA PHE A 73 -7.78 1.20 -5.49
C PHE A 73 -8.61 0.52 -6.59
N ILE A 74 -9.27 -0.58 -6.24
CA ILE A 74 -10.15 -1.33 -7.15
C ILE A 74 -11.58 -0.82 -6.98
N ASN A 75 -12.12 -0.22 -8.06
CA ASN A 75 -13.48 0.34 -8.11
C ASN A 75 -14.47 -0.54 -8.89
N ASP A 76 -13.99 -1.54 -9.63
CA ASP A 76 -14.83 -2.47 -10.39
C ASP A 76 -14.51 -3.89 -9.94
N ASP A 77 -15.35 -4.43 -9.05
CA ASP A 77 -15.14 -5.71 -8.36
C ASP A 77 -16.48 -6.44 -8.21
N ALA A 78 -16.47 -7.59 -7.54
CA ALA A 78 -17.65 -8.38 -7.24
C ALA A 78 -18.76 -7.52 -6.60
N PRO A 79 -20.05 -7.69 -6.99
CA PRO A 79 -21.15 -6.88 -6.48
C PRO A 79 -21.35 -6.93 -4.96
N TRP A 80 -20.85 -7.98 -4.31
CA TRP A 80 -20.93 -8.20 -2.87
C TRP A 80 -19.70 -7.70 -2.10
N ARG A 81 -18.71 -7.11 -2.78
CA ARG A 81 -17.44 -6.64 -2.18
C ARG A 81 -17.69 -5.80 -0.94
N ASP A 82 -18.58 -4.83 -1.05
CA ASP A 82 -18.80 -3.83 0.00
C ASP A 82 -19.67 -4.37 1.15
N ASP A 83 -20.38 -5.49 0.95
CA ASP A 83 -21.20 -6.13 1.98
C ASP A 83 -20.36 -6.66 3.16
N ILE A 84 -19.04 -6.84 2.97
CA ILE A 84 -18.12 -7.28 4.03
C ILE A 84 -17.63 -6.12 4.90
N MET A 85 -18.00 -4.87 4.58
CA MET A 85 -17.62 -3.67 5.32
C MET A 85 -18.79 -3.12 6.12
N THR A 86 -18.52 -2.64 7.33
CA THR A 86 -19.52 -1.87 8.09
C THR A 86 -19.77 -0.50 7.46
N ASN A 87 -18.72 0.14 6.95
CA ASN A 87 -18.78 1.43 6.28
C ASN A 87 -17.99 1.32 4.95
N PRO A 88 -18.67 1.07 3.82
CA PRO A 88 -18.04 1.05 2.50
C PRO A 88 -17.38 2.39 2.16
N PHE A 89 -16.43 2.36 1.22
CA PHE A 89 -15.75 3.58 0.77
C PHE A 89 -16.66 4.43 -0.10
N GLU A 90 -16.80 5.71 0.23
CA GLU A 90 -17.38 6.71 -0.67
C GLU A 90 -16.27 7.29 -1.55
N ILE A 91 -16.45 7.25 -2.87
CA ILE A 91 -15.46 7.80 -3.80
C ILE A 91 -15.90 9.18 -4.25
N ASP A 92 -15.15 10.21 -3.86
CA ASP A 92 -15.30 11.58 -4.35
C ASP A 92 -14.12 11.95 -5.26
N ASN A 93 -14.42 12.38 -6.49
CA ASN A 93 -13.44 12.79 -7.50
C ASN A 93 -12.26 11.82 -7.70
N GLY A 94 -12.51 10.51 -7.61
CA GLY A 94 -11.49 9.47 -7.79
C GLY A 94 -10.62 9.19 -6.56
N LYS A 95 -11.02 9.67 -5.37
CA LYS A 95 -10.38 9.37 -4.08
C LYS A 95 -11.40 8.85 -3.07
N PRO A 96 -11.05 7.87 -2.23
CA PRO A 96 -11.89 7.50 -1.09
C PRO A 96 -11.97 8.65 -0.07
N GLU A 97 -13.17 8.99 0.38
CA GLU A 97 -13.39 10.02 1.40
C GLU A 97 -12.75 9.60 2.73
N GLY A 98 -12.02 10.51 3.38
CA GLY A 98 -11.37 10.26 4.69
C GLY A 98 -10.03 9.51 4.66
N THR A 99 -9.42 9.34 3.47
CA THR A 99 -8.03 8.86 3.30
C THR A 99 -7.06 9.98 2.94
#